data_AF-C9SDY7-F1
#
_entry.id   AF-C9SDY7-F1
#
_cell.length_a   1.000
_cell.length_b   1.000
_cell.length_c   1.000
_cell.angle_alpha   90.00
_cell.angle_beta   90.00
_cell.angle_gamma   90.00
#
_symmetry.space_group_name_H-M   'P 1'
#
loop_
_entity.id
_entity.type
_entity.pdbx_description
1 polymer ?
#
loop_
_entity_poly.entity_id
_entity_poly.type
_entity_poly.pdbx_seq_one_letter_code
_entity_poly.pdbx_strand_id
1 'polypeptide(L)'
;MHFKQLFLEAMMETYKNAEEIRIYEDRPKHVKGFRDFMADYNRRQNGPTPHLRTRGPINAEVVQVADMTTTLDPVAEVAEVQHMINLHNEAVSKPQQQAQPPHMRPKRLVIKKTVFFTGYMLDKQDTTELIKIAKAQIPAGMPDHELKFHANNILICPRPCPASILDKVGGMGAKMKWEVTGTACYENSIWAACLRPLPPNAKFHTDNPSPLVVLALRKGARPVDAGKIQNWQPVSADRALSFETTVGEKVILRIEAEDPREDEYESLFANKGAKRKHAGDEVGAQHNHGGQGGQNHRGGRNERRDFHSGGRGGRGGNNNNNNNFRGGGRGGRNGGQRGNGKGGRGGRGGGGGHGYRSLDDVEPRNQQGGYGTTVEYDEPTTSPGFQQGRAGGAAYNGGNNADLQNYY
;
A
#
# COMPACT_ATOMS: atom_id res chain seq x y z
N MET A 1 20.14 19.03 -4.16
CA MET A 1 20.60 20.39 -4.51
C MET A 1 21.61 20.42 -5.65
N HIS A 2 22.78 19.78 -5.56
CA HIS A 2 23.86 19.94 -6.54
C HIS A 2 23.44 19.86 -8.03
N PHE A 3 22.67 18.84 -8.44
CA PHE A 3 22.13 18.75 -9.80
C PHE A 3 21.25 19.96 -10.19
N LYS A 4 20.31 20.37 -9.32
CA LYS A 4 19.46 21.55 -9.57
C LYS A 4 20.30 22.84 -9.73
N GLN A 5 21.38 22.99 -8.95
CA GLN A 5 22.30 24.13 -9.05
C GLN A 5 23.08 24.13 -10.37
N LEU A 6 23.65 22.99 -10.78
CA LEU A 6 24.34 22.85 -12.08
C LEU A 6 23.39 23.12 -13.26
N PHE A 7 22.14 22.64 -13.19
CA PHE A 7 21.14 22.92 -14.21
C PHE A 7 20.82 24.42 -14.32
N LEU A 8 20.58 25.08 -13.18
CA LEU A 8 20.32 26.53 -13.15
C LEU A 8 21.53 27.34 -13.66
N GLU A 9 22.75 26.95 -13.30
CA GLU A 9 23.98 27.57 -13.82
C GLU A 9 24.06 27.41 -15.34
N ALA A 10 23.95 26.19 -15.87
CA ALA A 10 23.96 25.94 -17.31
C ALA A 10 22.85 26.73 -18.05
N MET A 11 21.65 26.83 -17.46
CA MET A 11 20.54 27.60 -18.01
C MET A 11 20.84 29.11 -18.06
N MET A 12 21.34 29.69 -16.98
CA MET A 12 21.71 31.12 -16.94
C MET A 12 22.89 31.44 -17.87
N GLU A 13 23.86 30.53 -18.00
CA GLU A 13 24.99 30.67 -18.94
C GLU A 13 24.58 30.48 -20.41
N THR A 14 23.50 29.75 -20.68
CA THR A 14 22.91 29.61 -22.02
C THR A 14 22.11 30.86 -22.40
N TYR A 15 21.20 31.30 -21.54
CA TYR A 15 20.33 32.46 -21.77
C TYR A 15 20.96 33.74 -21.23
N LYS A 16 22.13 34.13 -21.75
CA LYS A 16 22.94 35.23 -21.19
C LYS A 16 22.22 36.59 -21.07
N ASN A 17 21.28 36.84 -21.98
CA ASN A 17 20.46 38.05 -22.04
C ASN A 17 19.26 38.03 -21.06
N ALA A 18 19.04 36.94 -20.33
CA ALA A 18 18.04 36.92 -19.26
C ALA A 18 18.52 37.79 -18.09
N GLU A 19 17.70 38.77 -17.71
CA GLU A 19 17.96 39.68 -16.59
C GLU A 19 17.28 39.22 -15.30
N GLU A 20 16.27 38.35 -15.38
CA GLU A 20 15.47 37.86 -14.26
C GLU A 20 15.34 36.33 -14.28
N ILE A 21 15.29 35.72 -13.08
CA ILE A 21 14.86 34.34 -12.87
C ILE A 21 13.97 34.25 -11.63
N ARG A 22 12.83 33.54 -11.75
CA ARG A 22 11.96 33.21 -10.62
C ARG A 22 11.97 31.70 -10.38
N ILE A 23 12.24 31.30 -9.14
CA ILE A 23 12.25 29.92 -8.69
C ILE A 23 11.12 29.74 -7.68
N TYR A 24 10.15 28.90 -8.04
CA TYR A 24 9.08 28.46 -7.16
C TYR A 24 9.46 27.08 -6.59
N GLU A 25 9.58 26.96 -5.27
CA GLU A 25 9.94 25.70 -4.62
C GLU A 25 9.17 25.55 -3.29
N ASP A 26 8.65 24.34 -3.07
CA ASP A 26 7.87 23.89 -1.91
C ASP A 26 8.75 23.72 -0.65
N ARG A 27 9.94 23.13 -0.81
CA ARG A 27 10.78 22.67 0.30
C ARG A 27 11.61 23.82 0.89
N PRO A 28 11.43 24.19 2.18
CA PRO A 28 12.17 25.30 2.80
C PRO A 28 13.70 25.15 2.73
N LYS A 29 14.21 23.91 2.85
CA LYS A 29 15.64 23.59 2.71
C LYS A 29 16.18 23.88 1.31
N HIS A 30 15.37 23.64 0.27
CA HIS A 30 15.74 23.93 -1.12
C HIS A 30 15.63 25.42 -1.43
N VAL A 31 14.57 26.09 -0.97
CA VAL A 31 14.42 27.56 -1.03
C VAL A 31 15.66 28.26 -0.49
N LYS A 32 16.13 27.90 0.72
CA LYS A 32 17.38 28.46 1.26
C LYS A 32 18.57 28.16 0.34
N GLY A 33 18.75 26.90 -0.07
CA GLY A 33 19.87 26.50 -0.92
C GLY A 33 19.89 27.13 -2.31
N PHE A 34 18.75 27.60 -2.83
CA PHE A 34 18.68 28.42 -4.04
C PHE A 34 19.01 29.89 -3.77
N ARG A 35 18.51 30.47 -2.68
CA ARG A 35 18.86 31.85 -2.27
C ARG A 35 20.37 31.98 -2.06
N ASP A 36 20.96 31.04 -1.33
CA ASP A 36 22.42 30.96 -1.11
C ASP A 36 23.17 30.84 -2.45
N PHE A 37 22.75 29.90 -3.33
CA PHE A 37 23.36 29.69 -4.65
C PHE A 37 23.28 30.92 -5.56
N MET A 38 22.14 31.61 -5.61
CA MET A 38 21.97 32.80 -6.45
C MET A 38 22.77 33.99 -5.93
N ALA A 39 22.88 34.15 -4.61
CA ALA A 39 23.78 35.13 -4.01
C ALA A 39 25.24 34.86 -4.39
N ASP A 40 25.69 33.61 -4.31
CA ASP A 40 27.06 33.23 -4.68
C ASP A 40 27.33 33.26 -6.19
N TYR A 41 26.35 32.95 -7.03
CA TYR A 41 26.44 33.15 -8.47
C TYR A 41 26.60 34.64 -8.82
N ASN A 42 25.75 35.52 -8.28
CA ASN A 42 25.86 36.96 -8.49
C ASN A 42 27.16 37.55 -7.91
N ARG A 43 27.65 37.03 -6.77
CA ARG A 43 28.95 37.42 -6.20
C ARG A 43 30.12 37.09 -7.14
N ARG A 44 30.05 35.98 -7.88
CA ARG A 44 31.04 35.61 -8.91
C ARG A 44 30.95 36.54 -10.13
N GLN A 45 29.74 36.80 -10.65
CA GLN A 45 29.55 37.69 -11.80
C GLN A 45 29.90 39.16 -11.51
N ASN A 46 29.75 39.61 -10.25
CA ASN A 46 30.17 40.96 -9.81
C ASN A 46 31.60 41.01 -9.22
N GLY A 47 32.35 39.90 -9.26
CA GLY A 47 33.67 39.81 -8.65
C GLY A 47 34.73 40.72 -9.30
N PRO A 48 35.80 41.09 -8.56
CA PRO A 48 36.88 41.93 -9.08
C PRO A 48 37.73 41.22 -10.15
N THR A 49 37.60 39.89 -10.27
CA THR A 49 38.39 39.02 -11.15
C THR A 49 37.76 38.95 -12.55
N PRO A 50 38.24 39.70 -13.57
CA PRO A 50 37.43 39.96 -14.76
C PRO A 50 37.20 38.73 -15.64
N HIS A 51 38.12 37.76 -15.60
CA HIS A 51 38.11 36.53 -16.39
C HIS A 51 37.20 35.42 -15.82
N LEU A 52 36.63 35.61 -14.62
CA LEU A 52 35.64 34.70 -14.04
C LEU A 52 34.19 35.16 -14.30
N ARG A 53 34.01 36.31 -14.95
CA ARG A 53 32.69 36.87 -15.29
C ARG A 53 32.27 36.38 -16.67
N THR A 54 31.12 35.74 -16.76
CA THR A 54 30.60 35.11 -17.99
C THR A 54 29.34 35.78 -18.52
N ARG A 55 28.63 36.52 -17.64
CA ARG A 55 27.55 37.49 -17.91
C ARG A 55 27.46 38.51 -16.76
N GLY A 56 26.46 39.39 -16.77
CA GLY A 56 26.16 40.27 -15.63
C GLY A 56 25.52 39.51 -14.45
N PRO A 57 25.16 40.19 -13.35
CA PRO A 57 24.30 39.60 -12.32
C PRO A 57 22.90 39.27 -12.89
N ILE A 58 22.13 38.45 -12.19
CA ILE A 58 20.71 38.18 -12.48
C ILE A 58 19.84 38.62 -11.31
N ASN A 59 18.67 39.20 -11.60
CA ASN A 59 17.64 39.43 -10.60
C ASN A 59 16.97 38.09 -10.28
N ALA A 60 17.33 37.48 -9.14
CA ALA A 60 16.86 36.15 -8.78
C ALA A 60 15.85 36.21 -7.63
N GLU A 61 14.60 35.88 -7.92
CA GLU A 61 13.56 35.69 -6.92
C GLU A 61 13.41 34.20 -6.59
N VAL A 62 13.42 33.85 -5.30
CA VAL A 62 13.13 32.49 -4.84
C VAL A 62 11.91 32.53 -3.92
N VAL A 63 10.76 32.19 -4.51
CA VAL A 63 9.46 32.15 -3.87
C VAL A 63 9.29 30.79 -3.19
N GLN A 64 9.12 30.81 -1.87
CA GLN A 64 8.67 29.62 -1.16
C GLN A 64 7.17 29.46 -1.43
N VAL A 65 6.80 28.39 -2.11
CA VAL A 65 5.38 28.05 -2.30
C VAL A 65 4.91 27.35 -1.03
N ALA A 66 3.84 27.86 -0.42
CA ALA A 66 3.16 27.14 0.65
C ALA A 66 2.50 25.89 0.07
N ASP A 67 2.78 24.74 0.67
CA ASP A 67 2.23 23.45 0.24
C ASP A 67 0.75 23.37 0.63
N MET A 68 -0.12 23.94 -0.22
CA MET A 68 -1.53 24.19 0.13
C MET A 68 -2.38 22.92 0.17
N THR A 69 -2.05 21.91 -0.63
CA THR A 69 -2.51 20.51 -0.54
C THR A 69 -1.68 19.65 -1.49
N THR A 70 -1.04 18.59 -1.00
CA THR A 70 -0.32 17.60 -1.85
C THR A 70 -1.25 16.62 -2.56
N THR A 71 -2.53 16.60 -2.17
CA THR A 71 -3.58 15.70 -2.68
C THR A 71 -4.76 16.53 -3.17
N LEU A 72 -5.31 16.19 -4.33
CA LEU A 72 -6.58 16.74 -4.79
C LEU A 72 -7.74 16.21 -3.94
N ASP A 73 -8.93 16.78 -4.11
CA ASP A 73 -10.17 16.11 -3.69
C ASP A 73 -10.23 14.72 -4.36
N PRO A 74 -10.57 13.62 -3.66
CA PRO A 74 -10.53 12.27 -4.22
C PRO A 74 -11.41 12.06 -5.47
N VAL A 75 -12.52 12.79 -5.61
CA VAL A 75 -13.37 12.73 -6.81
C VAL A 75 -12.70 13.47 -7.97
N ALA A 76 -12.11 14.64 -7.70
CA ALA A 76 -11.35 15.39 -8.69
C ALA A 76 -10.08 14.63 -9.15
N GLU A 77 -9.36 13.98 -8.21
CA GLU A 77 -8.19 13.15 -8.50
C GLU A 77 -8.55 11.99 -9.44
N VAL A 78 -9.61 11.24 -9.11
CA VAL A 78 -10.07 10.12 -9.93
C VAL A 78 -10.56 10.59 -11.31
N ALA A 79 -11.22 11.75 -11.38
CA ALA A 79 -11.66 12.34 -12.65
C ALA A 79 -10.47 12.70 -13.55
N GLU A 80 -9.42 13.31 -13.01
CA GLU A 80 -8.22 13.69 -13.77
C GLU A 80 -7.39 12.46 -14.17
N VAL A 81 -7.24 11.47 -13.27
CA VAL A 81 -6.60 10.18 -13.62
C VAL A 81 -7.38 9.46 -14.74
N GLN A 82 -8.71 9.49 -14.70
CA GLN A 82 -9.55 8.93 -15.77
C GLN A 82 -9.42 9.73 -17.08
N HIS A 83 -9.28 11.06 -17.01
CA HIS A 83 -9.01 11.90 -18.17
C HIS A 83 -7.68 11.55 -18.84
N MET A 84 -6.59 11.45 -18.07
CA MET A 84 -5.28 11.01 -18.55
C MET A 84 -5.32 9.60 -19.17
N ILE A 85 -6.05 8.66 -18.55
CA ILE A 85 -6.26 7.31 -19.10
C ILE A 85 -7.02 7.36 -20.44
N ASN A 86 -8.03 8.23 -20.57
CA ASN A 86 -8.77 8.39 -21.82
C ASN A 86 -7.87 8.92 -22.95
N LEU A 87 -7.03 9.94 -22.67
CA LEU A 87 -6.06 10.48 -23.62
C LEU A 87 -5.01 9.43 -24.04
N HIS A 88 -4.49 8.65 -23.09
CA HIS A 88 -3.61 7.52 -23.38
C HIS A 88 -4.31 6.48 -24.26
N ASN A 89 -5.53 6.08 -23.90
CA ASN A 89 -6.31 5.08 -24.63
C ASN A 89 -6.64 5.53 -26.06
N GLU A 90 -6.88 6.81 -26.29
CA GLU A 90 -7.01 7.37 -27.64
C GLU A 90 -5.68 7.27 -28.42
N ALA A 91 -4.57 7.68 -27.80
CA ALA A 91 -3.24 7.67 -28.43
C ALA A 91 -2.79 6.26 -28.85
N VAL A 92 -2.98 5.24 -28.00
CA VAL A 92 -2.64 3.84 -28.33
C VAL A 92 -3.60 3.20 -29.34
N SER A 93 -4.83 3.74 -29.46
CA SER A 93 -5.80 3.27 -30.45
C SER A 93 -5.51 3.76 -31.87
N LYS A 94 -4.56 4.70 -32.07
CA LYS A 94 -4.22 5.24 -33.39
C LYS A 94 -3.63 4.15 -34.33
N PRO A 95 -3.99 4.12 -35.63
CA PRO A 95 -3.55 3.06 -36.56
C PRO A 95 -2.03 2.83 -36.61
N GLN A 96 -1.23 3.90 -36.49
CA GLN A 96 0.23 3.83 -36.48
C GLN A 96 0.80 3.08 -35.27
N GLN A 97 0.13 3.15 -34.11
CA GLN A 97 0.49 2.34 -32.94
C GLN A 97 -0.03 0.91 -33.07
N GLN A 98 -1.25 0.73 -33.60
CA GLN A 98 -1.79 -0.60 -33.89
C GLN A 98 -1.00 -1.37 -34.96
N ALA A 99 -0.25 -0.69 -35.84
CA ALA A 99 0.61 -1.31 -36.85
C ALA A 99 1.86 -2.01 -36.26
N GLN A 100 2.25 -1.70 -35.02
CA GLN A 100 3.42 -2.30 -34.37
C GLN A 100 3.25 -3.81 -34.13
N PRO A 101 4.33 -4.58 -33.91
CA PRO A 101 4.26 -5.96 -33.45
C PRO A 101 3.50 -6.07 -32.11
N PRO A 102 2.67 -7.11 -31.86
CA PRO A 102 1.83 -7.19 -30.66
C PRO A 102 2.55 -7.07 -29.31
N HIS A 103 3.84 -7.45 -29.23
CA HIS A 103 4.66 -7.33 -28.03
C HIS A 103 5.24 -5.93 -27.81
N MET A 104 5.18 -5.05 -28.83
CA MET A 104 5.59 -3.63 -28.78
C MET A 104 4.38 -2.68 -28.72
N ARG A 105 3.15 -3.18 -28.92
CA ARG A 105 1.94 -2.36 -28.79
C ARG A 105 1.74 -1.98 -27.33
N PRO A 106 1.70 -0.67 -26.99
CA PRO A 106 1.26 -0.25 -25.67
C PRO A 106 -0.20 -0.68 -25.47
N LYS A 107 -0.52 -1.15 -24.26
CA LYS A 107 -1.87 -1.58 -23.92
C LYS A 107 -2.73 -0.38 -23.52
N ARG A 108 -4.04 -0.52 -23.75
CA ARG A 108 -5.05 0.34 -23.12
C ARG A 108 -5.02 0.14 -21.60
N LEU A 109 -5.31 1.19 -20.86
CA LEU A 109 -5.31 1.24 -19.40
C LEU A 109 -6.74 1.43 -18.87
N VAL A 110 -6.99 0.96 -17.65
CA VAL A 110 -8.28 1.09 -16.95
C VAL A 110 -8.04 1.24 -15.45
N ILE A 111 -8.92 1.98 -14.76
CA ILE A 111 -8.95 2.03 -13.30
C ILE A 111 -9.73 0.80 -12.80
N LYS A 112 -9.05 -0.11 -12.09
CA LYS A 112 -9.69 -1.23 -11.37
C LYS A 112 -9.90 -0.84 -9.91
N LYS A 113 -11.06 -1.20 -9.36
CA LYS A 113 -11.48 -0.93 -7.98
C LYS A 113 -11.37 -2.21 -7.14
N THR A 114 -10.52 -2.21 -6.12
CA THR A 114 -10.41 -3.30 -5.15
C THR A 114 -11.07 -2.89 -3.83
N VAL A 115 -12.13 -3.58 -3.42
CA VAL A 115 -12.81 -3.35 -2.14
C VAL A 115 -12.19 -4.24 -1.05
N PHE A 116 -11.70 -3.64 0.03
CA PHE A 116 -11.23 -4.37 1.21
C PHE A 116 -12.37 -4.78 2.13
N PHE A 117 -13.33 -3.88 2.36
CA PHE A 117 -14.53 -4.14 3.14
C PHE A 117 -15.63 -3.12 2.83
N THR A 118 -16.86 -3.48 3.15
CA THR A 118 -17.99 -2.55 3.31
C THR A 118 -18.25 -2.36 4.80
N GLY A 119 -18.54 -1.13 5.22
CA GLY A 119 -18.71 -0.76 6.62
C GLY A 119 -19.57 0.48 6.80
N TYR A 120 -19.96 0.74 8.04
CA TYR A 120 -20.45 2.06 8.43
C TYR A 120 -19.24 2.92 8.77
N MET A 121 -18.96 3.91 7.92
CA MET A 121 -17.81 4.81 8.03
C MET A 121 -18.14 5.96 8.98
N LEU A 122 -17.19 6.34 9.83
CA LEU A 122 -17.30 7.45 10.78
C LEU A 122 -16.62 8.68 10.20
N ASP A 123 -17.10 9.88 10.57
CA ASP A 123 -16.38 11.10 10.24
C ASP A 123 -15.16 11.32 11.17
N LYS A 124 -14.37 12.34 10.85
CA LYS A 124 -13.15 12.68 11.58
C LYS A 124 -13.42 13.19 13.00
N GLN A 125 -14.56 13.83 13.24
CA GLN A 125 -14.95 14.36 14.56
C GLN A 125 -15.29 13.20 15.50
N ASP A 126 -16.20 12.32 15.07
CA ASP A 126 -16.63 11.15 15.83
C ASP A 126 -15.47 10.16 16.05
N THR A 127 -14.61 9.97 15.03
CA THR A 127 -13.35 9.21 15.15
C THR A 127 -12.45 9.78 16.27
N THR A 128 -12.38 11.11 16.38
CA THR A 128 -11.53 11.78 17.38
C THR A 128 -12.07 11.58 18.81
N GLU A 129 -13.38 11.66 19.02
CA GLU A 129 -13.99 11.40 20.33
C GLU A 129 -13.82 9.92 20.75
N LEU A 130 -14.01 8.98 19.83
CA LEU A 130 -13.78 7.55 20.11
C LEU A 130 -12.31 7.24 20.42
N ILE A 131 -11.35 7.96 19.81
CA ILE A 131 -9.93 7.85 20.17
C ILE A 131 -9.66 8.36 21.60
N LYS A 132 -10.39 9.37 22.10
CA LYS A 132 -10.26 9.79 23.51
C LYS A 132 -10.75 8.69 24.46
N ILE A 133 -11.86 8.02 24.13
CA ILE A 133 -12.35 6.85 24.89
C ILE A 133 -11.29 5.73 24.89
N ALA A 134 -10.66 5.46 23.75
CA ALA A 134 -9.57 4.49 23.64
C ALA A 134 -8.39 4.83 24.57
N LYS A 135 -7.92 6.09 24.54
CA LYS A 135 -6.80 6.57 25.35
C LYS A 135 -7.07 6.51 26.85
N ALA A 136 -8.33 6.62 27.28
CA ALA A 136 -8.71 6.46 28.69
C ALA A 136 -8.64 5.00 29.19
N GLN A 137 -8.53 4.01 28.28
CA GLN A 137 -8.53 2.57 28.61
C GLN A 137 -7.20 1.87 28.35
N ILE A 138 -6.32 2.52 27.59
CA ILE A 138 -4.97 2.05 27.34
C ILE A 138 -4.12 2.32 28.60
N PRO A 139 -3.41 1.32 29.15
CA PRO A 139 -2.57 1.51 30.33
C PRO A 139 -1.52 2.61 30.13
N ALA A 140 -1.39 3.50 31.12
CA ALA A 140 -0.38 4.54 31.12
C ALA A 140 1.03 3.92 31.03
N GLY A 141 1.82 4.38 30.05
CA GLY A 141 3.16 3.84 29.76
C GLY A 141 3.22 2.89 28.57
N MET A 142 2.11 2.55 27.91
CA MET A 142 2.16 1.87 26.61
C MET A 142 2.72 2.83 25.52
N PRO A 143 3.75 2.44 24.75
CA PRO A 143 4.31 3.33 23.73
C PRO A 143 3.36 3.53 22.55
N ASP A 144 3.15 4.79 22.12
CA ASP A 144 2.27 5.13 20.99
C ASP A 144 2.63 4.38 19.69
N HIS A 145 3.92 4.07 19.47
CA HIS A 145 4.38 3.35 18.28
C HIS A 145 4.06 1.84 18.28
N GLU A 146 3.62 1.28 19.41
CA GLU A 146 3.03 -0.07 19.49
C GLU A 146 1.53 -0.06 19.21
N LEU A 147 0.90 1.12 19.22
CA LEU A 147 -0.54 1.29 19.09
C LEU A 147 -0.91 1.76 17.69
N LYS A 148 -2.08 1.31 17.23
CA LYS A 148 -2.74 1.80 16.04
C LYS A 148 -4.21 2.06 16.33
N PHE A 149 -4.61 3.31 16.25
CA PHE A 149 -6.01 3.70 16.37
C PHE A 149 -6.78 3.32 15.11
N HIS A 150 -8.02 2.87 15.29
CA HIS A 150 -8.83 2.21 14.26
C HIS A 150 -10.32 2.62 14.28
N ALA A 151 -10.65 3.68 15.03
CA ALA A 151 -12.01 4.12 15.31
C ALA A 151 -12.73 4.80 14.12
N ASN A 152 -12.44 4.40 12.87
CA ASN A 152 -12.96 5.02 11.65
C ASN A 152 -14.08 4.21 10.97
N ASN A 153 -14.33 2.95 11.37
CA ASN A 153 -15.44 2.17 10.81
C ASN A 153 -16.03 1.10 11.76
N ILE A 154 -17.31 0.78 11.53
CA ILE A 154 -17.99 -0.45 12.02
C ILE A 154 -18.06 -1.41 10.84
N LEU A 155 -17.64 -2.67 11.00
CA LEU A 155 -17.60 -3.63 9.90
C LEU A 155 -18.99 -4.17 9.56
N ILE A 156 -19.43 -4.03 8.30
CA ILE A 156 -20.59 -4.75 7.76
C ILE A 156 -20.09 -6.13 7.31
N CYS A 157 -19.19 -6.17 6.33
CA CYS A 157 -18.55 -7.41 5.86
C CYS A 157 -17.14 -7.18 5.27
N PRO A 158 -16.18 -8.12 5.43
CA PRO A 158 -14.77 -7.96 5.04
C PRO A 158 -14.52 -8.26 3.55
N ARG A 159 -15.40 -7.75 2.68
CA ARG A 159 -15.50 -8.02 1.24
C ARG A 159 -16.52 -7.05 0.61
N PRO A 160 -16.60 -6.93 -0.73
CA PRO A 160 -17.73 -6.31 -1.40
C PRO A 160 -19.06 -6.83 -0.86
N CYS A 161 -19.98 -5.93 -0.51
CA CYS A 161 -21.25 -6.30 0.11
C CYS A 161 -22.20 -6.95 -0.91
N PRO A 162 -22.80 -8.12 -0.60
CA PRO A 162 -23.92 -8.65 -1.39
C PRO A 162 -25.08 -7.66 -1.44
N ALA A 163 -25.71 -7.52 -2.61
CA ALA A 163 -26.88 -6.65 -2.79
C ALA A 163 -27.94 -6.84 -1.69
N SER A 164 -28.29 -8.09 -1.35
CA SER A 164 -29.28 -8.39 -0.29
C SER A 164 -28.90 -7.90 1.12
N ILE A 165 -27.61 -7.75 1.44
CA ILE A 165 -27.14 -7.16 2.70
C ILE A 165 -27.10 -5.63 2.57
N LEU A 166 -26.67 -5.12 1.42
CA LEU A 166 -26.60 -3.70 1.12
C LEU A 166 -28.00 -3.05 1.15
N ASP A 167 -28.99 -3.69 0.53
CA ASP A 167 -30.41 -3.28 0.56
C ASP A 167 -30.96 -3.30 1.98
N LYS A 168 -30.60 -4.30 2.80
CA LYS A 168 -31.02 -4.41 4.20
C LYS A 168 -30.52 -3.24 5.06
N VAL A 169 -29.34 -2.69 4.76
CA VAL A 169 -28.76 -1.54 5.48
C VAL A 169 -29.10 -0.18 4.85
N GLY A 170 -29.90 -0.17 3.76
CA GLY A 170 -30.40 1.04 3.11
C GLY A 170 -29.59 1.52 1.89
N GLY A 171 -28.60 0.76 1.44
CA GLY A 171 -27.74 1.12 0.30
C GLY A 171 -26.45 1.85 0.68
N MET A 172 -25.61 2.13 -0.33
CA MET A 172 -24.43 2.98 -0.19
C MET A 172 -24.85 4.42 0.14
N GLY A 173 -24.13 5.09 1.03
CA GLY A 173 -24.49 6.44 1.50
C GLY A 173 -25.61 6.47 2.54
N ALA A 174 -26.21 5.33 2.90
CA ALA A 174 -27.23 5.28 3.95
C ALA A 174 -26.64 5.65 5.31
N LYS A 175 -27.38 6.45 6.09
CA LYS A 175 -26.95 6.95 7.40
C LYS A 175 -27.53 6.11 8.53
N MET A 176 -26.70 5.85 9.55
CA MET A 176 -27.10 5.13 10.77
C MET A 176 -26.49 5.83 11.99
N LYS A 177 -27.32 6.06 13.03
CA LYS A 177 -26.85 6.57 14.31
C LYS A 177 -26.57 5.43 15.27
N TRP A 178 -25.53 5.59 16.07
CA TRP A 178 -25.09 4.60 17.05
C TRP A 178 -24.87 5.27 18.40
N GLU A 179 -25.04 4.48 19.46
CA GLU A 179 -24.76 4.85 20.84
C GLU A 179 -23.74 3.87 21.42
N VAL A 180 -22.71 4.37 22.09
CA VAL A 180 -21.75 3.54 22.84
C VAL A 180 -22.41 3.05 24.14
N THR A 181 -22.63 1.74 24.24
CA THR A 181 -23.25 1.11 25.42
C THR A 181 -22.24 0.48 26.37
N GLY A 182 -21.03 0.19 25.89
CA GLY A 182 -19.98 -0.45 26.67
C GLY A 182 -18.66 -0.48 25.95
N THR A 183 -17.60 -0.84 26.67
CA THR A 183 -16.23 -0.87 26.16
C THR A 183 -15.44 -2.02 26.77
N ALA A 184 -14.39 -2.47 26.09
CA ALA A 184 -13.62 -3.63 26.53
C ALA A 184 -12.21 -3.65 25.95
N CYS A 185 -11.35 -4.44 26.60
CA CYS A 185 -10.05 -4.81 26.10
C CYS A 185 -9.94 -6.34 25.97
N TYR A 186 -9.48 -6.82 24.81
CA TYR A 186 -9.18 -8.24 24.56
C TYR A 186 -7.67 -8.46 24.59
N GLU A 187 -7.21 -9.40 25.43
CA GLU A 187 -5.81 -9.85 25.56
C GLU A 187 -4.77 -8.71 25.67
N ASN A 188 -5.13 -7.56 26.25
CA ASN A 188 -4.30 -6.34 26.30
C ASN A 188 -3.73 -5.92 24.92
N SER A 189 -4.51 -6.16 23.85
CA SER A 189 -4.08 -6.00 22.47
C SER A 189 -5.14 -5.42 21.52
N ILE A 190 -6.42 -5.44 21.91
CA ILE A 190 -7.52 -4.85 21.15
C ILE A 190 -8.42 -4.09 22.11
N TRP A 191 -8.66 -2.80 21.86
CA TRP A 191 -9.65 -1.99 22.58
C TRP A 191 -10.83 -1.75 21.65
N ALA A 192 -12.04 -1.92 22.15
CA ALA A 192 -13.27 -1.80 21.36
C ALA A 192 -14.41 -1.18 22.18
N ALA A 193 -15.38 -0.60 21.49
CA ALA A 193 -16.66 -0.19 22.05
C ALA A 193 -17.80 -1.01 21.42
N CYS A 194 -18.73 -1.50 22.24
CA CYS A 194 -19.96 -2.11 21.76
C CYS A 194 -21.05 -1.04 21.63
N LEU A 195 -21.91 -1.25 20.63
CA LEU A 195 -22.81 -0.23 20.14
C LEU A 195 -24.26 -0.69 20.19
N ARG A 196 -25.18 0.29 20.16
CA ARG A 196 -26.61 0.08 19.94
C ARG A 196 -27.06 1.02 18.81
N PRO A 197 -27.86 0.56 17.83
CA PRO A 197 -28.41 1.46 16.82
C PRO A 197 -29.42 2.43 17.44
N LEU A 198 -29.52 3.62 16.87
CA LEU A 198 -30.52 4.62 17.22
C LEU A 198 -31.39 4.95 15.98
N PRO A 199 -32.71 4.71 16.02
CA PRO A 199 -33.48 4.12 17.13
C PRO A 199 -33.17 2.61 17.34
N PRO A 200 -33.46 2.04 18.53
CA PRO A 200 -33.12 0.64 18.85
C PRO A 200 -33.72 -0.44 17.95
N ASN A 201 -34.76 -0.11 17.18
CA ASN A 201 -35.41 -0.98 16.20
C ASN A 201 -34.93 -0.76 14.75
N ALA A 202 -33.92 0.10 14.52
CA ALA A 202 -33.35 0.32 13.20
C ALA A 202 -32.68 -0.96 12.67
N LYS A 203 -32.87 -1.24 11.38
CA LYS A 203 -32.31 -2.42 10.72
C LYS A 203 -30.82 -2.18 10.42
N PHE A 204 -29.98 -3.09 10.90
CA PHE A 204 -28.54 -3.07 10.62
C PHE A 204 -28.03 -4.46 10.23
N HIS A 205 -26.77 -4.53 9.77
CA HIS A 205 -26.05 -5.78 9.58
C HIS A 205 -24.58 -5.62 9.97
N THR A 206 -24.03 -6.64 10.61
CA THR A 206 -22.59 -6.81 10.83
C THR A 206 -22.30 -8.31 10.86
N ASP A 207 -21.15 -8.71 10.34
CA ASP A 207 -20.65 -10.08 10.44
C ASP A 207 -20.16 -10.44 11.87
N ASN A 208 -20.07 -9.46 12.79
CA ASN A 208 -19.77 -9.70 14.20
C ASN A 208 -21.03 -10.11 15.01
N PRO A 209 -20.91 -10.84 16.13
CA PRO A 209 -22.06 -11.20 16.98
C PRO A 209 -22.83 -10.01 17.55
N SER A 210 -22.14 -8.88 17.75
CA SER A 210 -22.71 -7.60 18.15
C SER A 210 -22.04 -6.46 17.37
N PRO A 211 -22.75 -5.34 17.11
CA PRO A 211 -22.14 -4.18 16.48
C PRO A 211 -21.10 -3.56 17.42
N LEU A 212 -19.88 -3.41 16.92
CA LEU A 212 -18.74 -2.89 17.66
C LEU A 212 -17.85 -2.04 16.75
N VAL A 213 -17.18 -1.07 17.34
CA VAL A 213 -16.09 -0.30 16.70
C VAL A 213 -14.77 -0.68 17.37
N VAL A 214 -13.75 -0.99 16.56
CA VAL A 214 -12.40 -1.26 17.05
C VAL A 214 -11.72 0.09 17.28
N LEU A 215 -11.47 0.44 18.53
CA LEU A 215 -10.93 1.74 18.92
C LEU A 215 -9.41 1.81 18.67
N ALA A 216 -8.69 0.79 19.15
CA ALA A 216 -7.25 0.69 19.02
C ALA A 216 -6.80 -0.78 18.96
N LEU A 217 -5.66 -1.00 18.31
CA LEU A 217 -4.97 -2.29 18.21
C LEU A 217 -3.51 -2.13 18.63
N ARG A 218 -2.99 -3.10 19.37
CA ARG A 218 -1.55 -3.27 19.53
C ARG A 218 -0.97 -3.93 18.29
N LYS A 219 0.26 -3.59 17.92
CA LYS A 219 0.98 -4.12 16.77
C LYS A 219 0.98 -5.66 16.75
N GLY A 220 0.45 -6.24 15.67
CA GLY A 220 0.31 -7.69 15.50
C GLY A 220 -1.08 -8.24 15.86
N ALA A 221 -1.91 -7.49 16.60
CA ALA A 221 -3.32 -7.84 16.82
C ALA A 221 -4.12 -7.72 15.52
N ARG A 222 -5.17 -8.53 15.37
CA ARG A 222 -6.03 -8.55 14.18
C ARG A 222 -7.41 -7.99 14.53
N PRO A 223 -7.98 -7.05 13.75
CA PRO A 223 -9.29 -6.45 14.06
C PRO A 223 -10.42 -7.49 14.21
N VAL A 224 -10.36 -8.60 13.47
CA VAL A 224 -11.36 -9.67 13.49
C VAL A 224 -11.48 -10.36 14.86
N ASP A 225 -10.42 -10.38 15.67
CA ASP A 225 -10.46 -10.99 17.00
C ASP A 225 -11.28 -10.16 18.00
N ALA A 226 -11.63 -8.90 17.69
CA ALA A 226 -12.55 -8.08 18.49
C ALA A 226 -13.95 -8.72 18.66
N GLY A 227 -14.41 -9.51 17.68
CA GLY A 227 -15.67 -10.26 17.76
C GLY A 227 -15.70 -11.36 18.84
N LYS A 228 -14.56 -11.63 19.49
CA LYS A 228 -14.45 -12.58 20.62
C LYS A 228 -14.69 -11.93 21.99
N ILE A 229 -14.88 -10.61 22.05
CA ILE A 229 -15.10 -9.91 23.32
C ILE A 229 -16.47 -10.28 23.90
N GLN A 230 -16.45 -10.89 25.09
CA GLN A 230 -17.65 -11.22 25.87
C GLN A 230 -17.86 -10.27 27.05
N ASN A 231 -16.77 -9.81 27.69
CA ASN A 231 -16.81 -9.04 28.93
C ASN A 231 -16.76 -7.53 28.67
N TRP A 232 -17.93 -6.95 28.39
CA TRP A 232 -18.09 -5.51 28.16
C TRP A 232 -18.30 -4.75 29.48
N GLN A 233 -17.50 -3.70 29.71
CA GLN A 233 -17.69 -2.74 30.79
C GLN A 233 -18.77 -1.72 30.37
N PRO A 234 -19.91 -1.62 31.05
CA PRO A 234 -20.99 -0.71 30.66
C PRO A 234 -20.56 0.76 30.71
N VAL A 235 -20.99 1.55 29.73
CA VAL A 235 -20.93 3.01 29.79
C VAL A 235 -22.26 3.51 30.34
N SER A 236 -22.20 4.44 31.30
CA SER A 236 -23.40 5.02 31.91
C SER A 236 -24.10 5.96 30.94
N ALA A 237 -25.44 6.05 31.02
CA ALA A 237 -26.24 6.77 30.01
C ALA A 237 -25.94 8.29 29.94
N ASP A 238 -25.46 8.89 31.02
CA ASP A 238 -24.94 10.27 31.08
C ASP A 238 -23.64 10.48 30.28
N ARG A 239 -22.96 9.40 29.88
CA ARG A 239 -21.67 9.38 29.17
C ARG A 239 -21.73 8.59 27.86
N ALA A 240 -22.91 8.17 27.44
CA ALA A 240 -23.11 7.39 26.22
C ALA A 240 -22.90 8.28 24.99
N LEU A 241 -21.69 8.25 24.43
CA LEU A 241 -21.36 8.93 23.18
C LEU A 241 -22.28 8.40 22.07
N SER A 242 -23.00 9.30 21.41
CA SER A 242 -23.81 9.00 20.24
C SER A 242 -23.23 9.69 19.01
N PHE A 243 -23.12 8.95 17.91
CA PHE A 243 -22.46 9.40 16.68
C PHE A 243 -23.22 8.93 15.43
N GLU A 244 -22.93 9.54 14.26
CA GLU A 244 -23.54 9.15 12.99
C GLU A 244 -22.50 8.45 12.09
N THR A 245 -22.98 7.55 11.24
CA THR A 245 -22.15 6.82 10.29
C THR A 245 -22.82 6.77 8.93
N THR A 246 -22.02 6.59 7.89
CA THR A 246 -22.47 6.46 6.51
C THR A 246 -22.00 5.13 5.92
N VAL A 247 -22.89 4.35 5.29
CA VAL A 247 -22.52 3.09 4.63
C VAL A 247 -21.56 3.38 3.47
N GLY A 248 -20.34 2.84 3.57
CA GLY A 248 -19.23 3.08 2.66
C GLY A 248 -18.38 1.84 2.44
N GLU A 249 -17.42 1.96 1.52
CA GLU A 249 -16.44 0.92 1.21
C GLU A 249 -15.03 1.47 1.42
N LYS A 250 -14.16 0.68 2.05
CA LYS A 250 -12.73 0.95 2.02
C LYS A 250 -12.15 0.31 0.76
N VAL A 251 -11.60 1.14 -0.12
CA VAL A 251 -11.18 0.71 -1.46
C VAL A 251 -9.74 1.14 -1.78
N ILE A 252 -9.14 0.49 -2.76
CA ILE A 252 -7.97 0.99 -3.48
C ILE A 252 -8.26 0.97 -4.98
N LEU A 253 -7.94 2.08 -5.64
CA LEU A 253 -8.00 2.22 -7.09
C LEU A 253 -6.62 1.93 -7.67
N ARG A 254 -6.58 1.21 -8.80
CA ARG A 254 -5.35 0.68 -9.39
C ARG A 254 -5.40 0.87 -10.90
N ILE A 255 -4.39 1.50 -11.49
CA ILE A 255 -4.28 1.62 -12.94
C ILE A 255 -3.64 0.33 -13.45
N GLU A 256 -4.37 -0.44 -14.24
CA GLU A 256 -3.88 -1.67 -14.87
C GLU A 256 -4.10 -1.65 -16.38
N ALA A 257 -3.43 -2.54 -17.09
CA ALA A 257 -3.77 -2.81 -18.48
C ALA A 257 -5.16 -3.46 -18.57
N GLU A 258 -5.93 -3.05 -19.58
CA GLU A 258 -7.19 -3.68 -19.96
C GLU A 258 -6.95 -5.14 -20.41
N ASP A 259 -7.57 -6.10 -19.73
CA ASP A 259 -7.59 -7.51 -20.13
C ASP A 259 -9.05 -7.92 -20.42
N PRO A 260 -9.43 -8.13 -21.69
CA PRO A 260 -10.80 -8.48 -22.07
C PRO A 260 -11.31 -9.84 -21.55
N ARG A 261 -10.50 -10.57 -20.78
CA ARG A 261 -10.83 -11.90 -20.24
C ARG A 261 -11.15 -11.90 -18.75
N GLU A 262 -10.85 -10.82 -18.05
CA GLU A 262 -11.21 -10.66 -16.63
C GLU A 262 -12.65 -10.17 -16.53
N ASP A 263 -13.43 -10.77 -15.64
CA ASP A 263 -14.76 -10.25 -15.30
C ASP A 263 -14.70 -9.16 -14.22
N GLU A 264 -15.82 -8.49 -13.97
CA GLU A 264 -15.90 -7.42 -12.96
C GLU A 264 -15.49 -7.91 -11.56
N TYR A 265 -15.72 -9.18 -11.23
CA TYR A 265 -15.42 -9.77 -9.92
C TYR A 265 -13.94 -10.14 -9.77
N GLU A 266 -13.32 -10.69 -10.81
CA GLU A 266 -11.87 -10.95 -10.86
C GLU A 266 -11.09 -9.63 -10.78
N SER A 267 -11.59 -8.56 -11.43
CA SER A 267 -11.00 -7.22 -11.38
C SER A 267 -10.89 -6.62 -9.97
N LEU A 268 -11.74 -7.07 -9.03
CA LEU A 268 -11.72 -6.64 -7.63
C LEU A 268 -10.46 -7.09 -6.89
N PHE A 269 -9.75 -8.11 -7.40
CA PHE A 269 -8.55 -8.63 -6.76
C PHE A 269 -7.29 -8.17 -7.48
N ALA A 270 -6.20 -7.98 -6.71
CA ALA A 270 -4.89 -7.78 -7.32
C ALA A 270 -4.46 -9.07 -8.00
N ASN A 271 -4.24 -9.00 -9.31
CA ASN A 271 -3.80 -10.10 -10.16
C ASN A 271 -2.56 -10.78 -9.57
N LYS A 272 -2.73 -11.97 -8.96
CA LYS A 272 -1.63 -12.77 -8.37
C LYS A 272 -0.79 -13.50 -9.43
N GLY A 273 -0.66 -12.90 -10.62
CA GLY A 273 0.11 -13.40 -11.77
C GLY A 273 1.62 -13.51 -11.56
N ALA A 274 2.12 -13.13 -10.38
CA ALA A 274 3.53 -13.26 -9.98
C ALA A 274 3.74 -14.20 -8.76
N LYS A 275 2.84 -15.17 -8.52
CA LYS A 275 3.26 -16.38 -7.80
C LYS A 275 4.29 -17.12 -8.65
N ARG A 276 5.58 -16.92 -8.34
CA ARG A 276 6.68 -17.70 -8.92
C ARG A 276 6.32 -19.18 -8.82
N LYS A 277 6.37 -19.90 -9.94
CA LYS A 277 6.32 -21.37 -9.89
C LYS A 277 7.52 -21.84 -9.06
N HIS A 278 7.24 -22.55 -7.97
CA HIS A 278 8.22 -23.49 -7.44
C HIS A 278 8.36 -24.61 -8.48
N ALA A 279 9.36 -24.48 -9.36
CA ALA A 279 10.03 -25.64 -9.93
C ALA A 279 11.12 -26.02 -8.91
N GLY A 280 11.07 -27.24 -8.39
CA GLY A 280 12.00 -27.68 -7.35
C GLY A 280 13.34 -28.09 -7.93
N ASP A 281 14.40 -27.85 -7.17
CA ASP A 281 15.71 -28.48 -7.32
C ASP A 281 16.27 -28.80 -5.92
N GLU A 282 15.67 -29.80 -5.25
CA GLU A 282 16.34 -30.54 -4.17
C GLU A 282 17.17 -31.69 -4.76
N VAL A 283 18.28 -31.38 -5.44
CA VAL A 283 19.46 -32.29 -5.54
C VAL A 283 20.65 -31.50 -6.09
N GLY A 284 21.65 -31.24 -5.25
CA GLY A 284 22.88 -30.55 -5.66
C GLY A 284 24.03 -30.57 -4.65
N ALA A 285 23.86 -31.24 -3.50
CA ALA A 285 24.90 -31.35 -2.49
C ALA A 285 25.85 -32.51 -2.80
N GLN A 286 26.83 -32.29 -3.68
CA GLN A 286 28.07 -33.09 -3.77
C GLN A 286 29.05 -32.43 -4.74
N HIS A 287 30.27 -32.17 -4.26
CA HIS A 287 31.55 -32.38 -4.97
C HIS A 287 32.67 -32.20 -3.93
N ASN A 288 32.81 -33.20 -3.05
CA ASN A 288 33.95 -33.28 -2.13
C ASN A 288 34.99 -34.22 -2.77
N HIS A 289 36.24 -33.77 -2.88
CA HIS A 289 37.32 -34.54 -3.51
C HIS A 289 38.62 -34.38 -2.72
N GLY A 290 39.14 -35.51 -2.24
CA GLY A 290 40.54 -35.68 -1.85
C GLY A 290 40.87 -35.55 -0.36
N GLY A 291 41.36 -36.65 0.22
CA GLY A 291 42.46 -36.55 1.19
C GLY A 291 42.31 -37.24 2.55
N GLN A 292 42.81 -38.49 2.62
CA GLN A 292 43.51 -39.11 3.77
C GLN A 292 42.77 -39.41 5.09
N GLY A 293 43.05 -40.63 5.61
CA GLY A 293 43.12 -40.90 7.06
C GLY A 293 41.86 -41.45 7.73
N GLY A 294 41.67 -42.78 7.71
CA GLY A 294 40.54 -43.44 8.39
C GLY A 294 40.69 -44.95 8.49
N GLN A 295 41.51 -45.43 9.42
CA GLN A 295 41.77 -46.86 9.64
C GLN A 295 40.53 -47.59 10.23
N ASN A 296 40.45 -48.90 9.95
CA ASN A 296 40.02 -49.96 10.88
C ASN A 296 38.55 -50.05 11.38
N HIS A 297 37.77 -51.00 10.83
CA HIS A 297 37.40 -52.31 11.45
C HIS A 297 36.22 -52.97 10.71
N ARG A 298 36.38 -54.20 10.17
CA ARG A 298 35.88 -55.48 10.76
C ARG A 298 34.43 -55.35 11.25
N GLY A 299 33.41 -55.81 10.53
CA GLY A 299 33.10 -57.21 10.18
C GLY A 299 31.89 -57.67 11.04
N GLY A 300 31.01 -58.59 10.66
CA GLY A 300 30.85 -59.47 9.50
C GLY A 300 29.66 -60.42 9.76
N ARG A 301 29.54 -61.52 8.98
CA ARG A 301 28.45 -62.54 8.96
C ARG A 301 27.15 -62.06 8.28
N ASN A 302 26.70 -62.72 7.21
CA ASN A 302 26.20 -64.10 7.08
C ASN A 302 24.82 -64.27 7.75
N GLU A 303 23.83 -64.95 7.18
CA GLU A 303 23.87 -65.98 6.11
C GLU A 303 22.54 -66.02 5.31
N ARG A 304 22.55 -66.63 4.11
CA ARG A 304 21.34 -66.94 3.33
C ARG A 304 20.89 -68.38 3.58
N ARG A 305 19.60 -68.62 3.82
CA ARG A 305 18.76 -69.85 3.62
C ARG A 305 17.28 -69.42 3.80
N ASP A 306 16.22 -69.98 3.22
CA ASP A 306 16.08 -71.00 2.16
C ASP A 306 14.63 -71.02 1.60
N PHE A 307 14.49 -71.33 0.29
CA PHE A 307 13.43 -72.11 -0.40
C PHE A 307 11.91 -71.76 -0.46
N HIS A 308 11.33 -72.17 -1.62
CA HIS A 308 9.92 -72.46 -1.97
C HIS A 308 8.89 -71.30 -2.06
N SER A 309 7.77 -71.40 -2.78
CA SER A 309 7.38 -72.12 -4.03
C SER A 309 5.93 -71.74 -4.40
N GLY A 310 5.61 -71.61 -5.69
CA GLY A 310 4.26 -71.90 -6.23
C GLY A 310 3.08 -70.98 -5.86
N GLY A 311 2.09 -70.88 -6.76
CA GLY A 311 0.84 -70.15 -6.50
C GLY A 311 -0.41 -70.92 -6.94
N ARG A 312 -1.56 -70.22 -6.87
CA ARG A 312 -2.95 -70.55 -7.31
C ARG A 312 -3.92 -71.06 -6.23
N GLY A 313 -5.11 -70.44 -6.24
CA GLY A 313 -6.35 -70.85 -5.57
C GLY A 313 -6.51 -70.32 -4.14
N GLY A 314 -7.65 -69.79 -3.68
CA GLY A 314 -8.91 -69.46 -4.37
C GLY A 314 -10.15 -69.60 -3.45
N ARG A 315 -11.15 -68.73 -3.66
CA ARG A 315 -12.52 -68.70 -3.07
C ARG A 315 -12.73 -68.07 -1.67
N GLY A 316 -13.88 -67.41 -1.54
CA GLY A 316 -14.51 -66.93 -0.29
C GLY A 316 -14.31 -65.44 -0.02
N GLY A 317 -15.32 -64.57 0.08
CA GLY A 317 -16.77 -64.73 -0.16
C GLY A 317 -17.60 -63.83 0.76
N ASN A 318 -18.58 -63.11 0.19
CA ASN A 318 -19.62 -62.29 0.85
C ASN A 318 -19.12 -60.99 1.56
N ASN A 319 -19.87 -59.87 1.62
CA ASN A 319 -21.21 -59.59 1.09
C ASN A 319 -21.43 -58.09 0.78
N ASN A 320 -22.21 -57.79 -0.27
CA ASN A 320 -23.31 -56.80 -0.44
C ASN A 320 -23.48 -55.64 0.58
N ASN A 321 -24.01 -54.45 0.28
CA ASN A 321 -24.57 -53.75 -0.91
C ASN A 321 -24.71 -52.24 -0.53
N ASN A 322 -25.04 -51.23 -1.34
CA ASN A 322 -25.46 -51.05 -2.75
C ASN A 322 -24.94 -49.63 -3.20
N ASN A 323 -25.28 -48.95 -4.31
CA ASN A 323 -26.25 -49.05 -5.42
C ASN A 323 -25.58 -48.52 -6.72
N ASN A 324 -25.96 -49.04 -7.90
CA ASN A 324 -25.66 -48.46 -9.23
C ASN A 324 -26.47 -47.15 -9.47
N PHE A 325 -26.38 -46.34 -10.55
CA PHE A 325 -26.01 -46.44 -11.99
C PHE A 325 -25.65 -45.00 -12.48
N ARG A 326 -25.02 -44.67 -13.63
CA ARG A 326 -24.46 -45.30 -14.87
C ARG A 326 -23.01 -44.73 -15.07
N GLY A 327 -22.19 -44.93 -16.11
CA GLY A 327 -22.31 -45.48 -17.48
C GLY A 327 -22.24 -44.35 -18.54
N GLY A 328 -21.33 -44.33 -19.53
CA GLY A 328 -20.20 -45.22 -19.87
C GLY A 328 -19.36 -44.63 -21.03
N GLY A 329 -18.17 -45.17 -21.30
CA GLY A 329 -17.21 -44.60 -22.27
C GLY A 329 -17.10 -45.35 -23.63
N ARG A 330 -16.52 -44.66 -24.62
CA ARG A 330 -15.88 -45.17 -25.87
C ARG A 330 -14.71 -44.21 -26.17
N GLY A 331 -13.46 -44.66 -26.28
CA GLY A 331 -12.79 -45.05 -27.54
C GLY A 331 -12.40 -43.82 -28.39
N GLY A 332 -11.19 -43.62 -28.94
CA GLY A 332 -9.96 -44.41 -28.97
C GLY A 332 -9.25 -44.31 -30.35
N ARG A 333 -7.91 -44.14 -30.35
CA ARG A 333 -6.92 -44.24 -31.47
C ARG A 333 -6.48 -43.00 -32.27
N ASN A 334 -5.18 -43.05 -32.63
CA ASN A 334 -4.39 -42.34 -33.67
C ASN A 334 -4.15 -40.83 -33.45
N GLY A 335 -2.98 -40.24 -33.73
CA GLY A 335 -1.61 -40.69 -34.11
C GLY A 335 -0.65 -39.50 -33.80
N GLY A 336 0.68 -39.52 -33.87
CA GLY A 336 1.64 -40.25 -34.70
C GLY A 336 2.66 -39.23 -35.26
N GLN A 337 3.98 -39.55 -35.28
CA GLN A 337 5.11 -38.76 -35.82
C GLN A 337 5.47 -37.47 -35.02
N ARG A 338 6.69 -37.24 -34.49
CA ARG A 338 8.12 -37.36 -34.94
C ARG A 338 8.66 -36.07 -35.61
N GLY A 339 9.72 -35.49 -35.04
CA GLY A 339 10.50 -34.41 -35.65
C GLY A 339 11.69 -33.94 -34.79
N ASN A 340 12.88 -34.49 -35.03
CA ASN A 340 14.14 -34.01 -34.42
C ASN A 340 14.64 -32.73 -35.13
N GLY A 341 15.25 -31.80 -34.40
CA GLY A 341 15.98 -30.64 -34.95
C GLY A 341 17.06 -30.14 -33.98
N LYS A 342 18.32 -30.18 -34.40
CA LYS A 342 19.52 -29.97 -33.56
C LYS A 342 20.49 -29.01 -34.27
N GLY A 343 20.89 -27.88 -33.65
CA GLY A 343 22.04 -27.08 -34.15
C GLY A 343 22.06 -25.58 -33.81
N GLY A 344 23.27 -25.01 -33.67
CA GLY A 344 23.59 -23.56 -33.49
C GLY A 344 23.45 -23.05 -32.05
N ARG A 345 24.47 -22.70 -31.25
CA ARG A 345 25.87 -22.23 -31.43
C ARG A 345 26.02 -20.83 -32.07
N GLY A 346 26.33 -19.81 -31.25
CA GLY A 346 27.07 -18.59 -31.67
C GLY A 346 26.65 -17.25 -31.02
N GLY A 347 27.64 -16.42 -30.61
CA GLY A 347 27.47 -15.02 -30.12
C GLY A 347 27.12 -14.91 -28.63
N ARG A 348 27.94 -14.42 -27.68
CA ARG A 348 29.06 -13.45 -27.64
C ARG A 348 28.69 -12.00 -28.00
N GLY A 349 28.38 -11.25 -26.94
CA GLY A 349 28.21 -9.80 -26.85
C GLY A 349 27.45 -9.52 -25.54
N GLY A 350 27.91 -8.75 -24.56
CA GLY A 350 28.96 -7.74 -24.57
C GLY A 350 28.31 -6.36 -24.40
N GLY A 351 28.10 -5.92 -23.15
CA GLY A 351 27.45 -4.65 -22.86
C GLY A 351 26.92 -4.59 -21.43
N GLY A 352 27.63 -3.89 -20.55
CA GLY A 352 27.13 -3.57 -19.21
C GLY A 352 26.05 -2.50 -19.31
N GLY A 353 24.79 -2.87 -19.08
CA GLY A 353 23.67 -1.93 -19.09
C GLY A 353 23.58 -1.12 -17.80
N HIS A 354 24.14 0.08 -17.80
CA HIS A 354 23.74 1.11 -16.81
C HIS A 354 22.29 1.52 -17.11
N GLY A 355 21.35 0.97 -16.33
CA GLY A 355 19.94 1.32 -16.43
C GLY A 355 19.72 2.79 -16.10
N TYR A 356 19.09 3.52 -17.02
CA TYR A 356 18.59 4.87 -16.79
C TYR A 356 17.52 4.80 -15.68
N ARG A 357 17.68 5.56 -14.61
CA ARG A 357 16.75 5.61 -13.48
C ARG A 357 15.87 6.86 -13.65
N SER A 358 14.55 6.70 -13.58
CA SER A 358 13.63 7.83 -13.74
C SER A 358 13.77 8.81 -12.56
N LEU A 359 13.33 10.06 -12.74
CA LEU A 359 13.39 11.07 -11.68
C LEU A 359 12.39 10.80 -10.53
N ASP A 360 11.45 9.88 -10.73
CA ASP A 360 10.38 9.54 -9.79
C ASP A 360 10.67 8.26 -8.98
N ASP A 361 11.64 7.43 -9.40
CA ASP A 361 12.01 6.16 -8.75
C ASP A 361 12.87 6.35 -7.47
N VAL A 362 12.29 6.97 -6.44
CA VAL A 362 12.90 7.07 -5.10
C VAL A 362 12.43 5.90 -4.22
N GLU A 363 13.12 4.75 -4.28
CA GLU A 363 12.97 3.71 -3.26
C GLU A 363 13.52 4.21 -1.90
N PRO A 364 12.70 4.27 -0.83
CA PRO A 364 13.17 4.65 0.50
C PRO A 364 13.90 3.49 1.18
N ARG A 365 15.22 3.40 0.97
CA ARG A 365 16.07 2.44 1.70
C ARG A 365 16.29 2.90 3.16
N ASN A 366 15.36 2.50 4.03
CA ASN A 366 15.41 2.49 5.49
C ASN A 366 15.47 3.85 6.25
N GLN A 367 14.57 3.97 7.24
CA GLN A 367 14.58 4.81 8.46
C GLN A 367 14.01 6.27 8.41
N GLN A 368 12.82 6.39 9.05
CA GLN A 368 12.36 7.45 9.99
C GLN A 368 11.95 8.86 9.44
N GLY A 369 10.91 9.48 10.05
CA GLY A 369 10.19 10.71 9.59
C GLY A 369 10.78 12.06 10.07
N GLY A 370 10.22 13.26 9.78
CA GLY A 370 8.93 13.64 9.16
C GLY A 370 8.52 15.15 9.35
N TYR A 371 7.21 15.47 9.52
CA TYR A 371 6.51 16.78 9.51
C TYR A 371 5.42 17.05 10.58
N GLY A 372 5.40 18.27 11.12
CA GLY A 372 4.22 19.15 11.02
C GLY A 372 3.18 19.19 12.16
N THR A 373 3.09 20.33 12.83
CA THR A 373 1.98 20.77 13.70
C THR A 373 1.05 21.75 12.96
N THR A 374 -0.24 21.75 13.32
CA THR A 374 -1.24 22.74 12.91
C THR A 374 -0.96 24.12 13.53
N VAL A 375 -1.33 25.20 12.83
CA VAL A 375 -1.35 26.58 13.36
C VAL A 375 -2.78 27.11 13.23
N GLU A 376 -3.34 27.62 14.33
CA GLU A 376 -4.62 28.33 14.36
C GLU A 376 -4.46 29.74 13.77
N TYR A 377 -5.52 30.24 13.13
CA TYR A 377 -5.61 31.61 12.63
C TYR A 377 -6.52 32.43 13.54
N ASP A 378 -5.98 33.55 14.04
CA ASP A 378 -6.76 34.71 14.50
C ASP A 378 -6.22 35.95 13.77
N GLU A 379 -7.13 36.87 13.40
CA GLU A 379 -6.84 38.10 12.66
C GLU A 379 -7.15 39.36 13.53
N PRO A 380 -6.92 40.62 13.10
CA PRO A 380 -5.71 41.33 13.52
C PRO A 380 -5.97 42.61 14.33
N THR A 381 -5.08 42.96 15.28
CA THR A 381 -5.01 44.33 15.86
C THR A 381 -3.59 44.82 16.16
N THR A 382 -3.19 45.89 15.47
CA THR A 382 -2.30 47.02 15.89
C THR A 382 -1.13 46.81 16.88
N SER A 383 0.08 47.19 16.42
CA SER A 383 1.31 47.47 17.22
C SER A 383 1.27 48.87 17.88
N PRO A 384 2.29 49.35 18.66
CA PRO A 384 3.60 48.75 19.02
C PRO A 384 4.05 48.89 20.51
N GLY A 385 5.14 48.21 20.90
CA GLY A 385 5.83 48.42 22.19
C GLY A 385 7.13 47.62 22.36
N PHE A 386 8.19 48.23 22.90
CA PHE A 386 9.53 47.64 23.10
C PHE A 386 9.65 46.86 24.42
N GLN A 387 10.45 45.77 24.46
CA GLN A 387 11.66 45.65 25.32
C GLN A 387 12.44 44.32 25.15
N GLN A 388 13.71 44.31 25.62
CA GLN A 388 14.67 43.20 25.47
C GLN A 388 14.58 42.15 26.60
N GLY A 389 14.89 40.89 26.28
CA GLY A 389 15.18 39.83 27.27
C GLY A 389 15.94 38.65 26.65
N ARG A 390 17.11 38.29 27.20
CA ARG A 390 17.91 37.11 26.78
C ARG A 390 17.48 35.86 27.56
N ALA A 391 17.44 34.68 26.91
CA ALA A 391 18.23 33.49 27.30
C ALA A 391 17.81 32.18 26.55
N GLY A 392 18.80 31.32 26.25
CA GLY A 392 18.67 29.85 26.27
C GLY A 392 17.85 29.15 25.17
N GLY A 393 18.47 28.80 24.04
CA GLY A 393 17.84 27.97 23.00
C GLY A 393 18.67 26.73 22.62
N ALA A 394 18.18 25.53 22.99
CA ALA A 394 18.58 24.21 22.47
C ALA A 394 17.57 23.15 22.94
N ALA A 395 17.25 22.07 22.22
CA ALA A 395 17.17 21.90 20.77
C ALA A 395 16.11 20.80 20.51
N TYR A 396 14.88 21.20 20.15
CA TYR A 396 13.79 20.24 19.87
C TYR A 396 13.97 19.63 18.49
N ASN A 397 13.97 18.29 18.39
CA ASN A 397 14.15 17.54 17.16
C ASN A 397 12.91 16.67 16.91
N GLY A 398 12.07 17.04 15.94
CA GLY A 398 10.79 16.38 15.71
C GLY A 398 10.40 16.29 14.23
N GLY A 399 9.71 15.21 13.85
CA GLY A 399 9.16 15.01 12.52
C GLY A 399 8.27 13.75 12.37
N ASN A 400 7.02 13.94 11.91
CA ASN A 400 6.00 12.90 11.66
C ASN A 400 5.83 12.57 10.16
N ASN A 401 6.12 11.36 9.69
CA ASN A 401 5.92 11.09 8.25
C ASN A 401 4.42 11.18 7.90
N ALA A 402 4.06 11.73 6.74
CA ALA A 402 2.66 11.96 6.39
C ALA A 402 1.93 10.62 6.19
N ASP A 403 0.77 10.46 6.84
CA ASP A 403 0.06 9.18 6.96
C ASP A 403 -1.29 9.23 6.23
N LEU A 404 -1.42 8.48 5.13
CA LEU A 404 -2.60 8.45 4.24
C LEU A 404 -3.77 7.63 4.83
N GLN A 405 -4.05 7.79 6.12
CA GLN A 405 -5.05 7.02 6.85
C GLN A 405 -6.34 7.80 7.18
N ASN A 406 -6.42 9.09 6.86
CA ASN A 406 -7.49 10.01 7.27
C ASN A 406 -8.54 10.34 6.19
N TYR A 407 -8.63 9.58 5.09
CA TYR A 407 -9.58 9.81 3.99
C TYR A 407 -10.43 8.56 3.63
N TYR A 408 -10.79 7.73 4.63
CA TYR A 408 -11.83 6.68 4.52
C TYR A 408 -12.50 6.40 5.87
#